data_AF-A0A5E4MYJ5-F1
#
_entry.id   AF-A0A5E4MYJ5-F1
#
_cell.length_a   1.000
_cell.length_b   1.000
_cell.length_c   1.000
_cell.angle_alpha   90.00
_cell.angle_beta   90.00
_cell.angle_gamma   90.00
#
_symmetry.space_group_name_H-M   'P 1'
#
loop_
_entity.id
_entity.type
_entity.pdbx_description
1 polymer ?
#
loop_
_entity_poly.entity_id
_entity_poly.type
_entity_poly.pdbx_seq_one_letter_code
_entity_poly.pdbx_strand_id
1 'polypeptide(L)'
;MFTLWPEGIKHDNVLIFVFDAAPYMVKAGRSICTLYSKMVHVTCVAHAIHRVVEEISSNLQDVNKLISCLKKTFLKSPYRTQMFKTLAPGIRLQPEPVITQWGTCLNAVNYYCEHFSYVKKVVIELNRDDLTTTKKTKGTYV
;
A
#
# COMPACT_ATOMS: atom_id res chain seq x y z
N MET A 1 27.21 -21.52 -17.59
CA MET A 1 26.09 -22.04 -16.77
C MET A 1 26.62 -23.29 -16.07
N PHE A 2 26.78 -23.26 -14.74
CA PHE A 2 27.30 -24.40 -13.99
C PHE A 2 26.15 -25.35 -13.63
N THR A 3 26.29 -26.63 -13.96
CA THR A 3 25.32 -27.66 -13.58
C THR A 3 25.50 -27.98 -12.10
N LEU A 4 24.45 -27.79 -11.30
CA LEU A 4 24.51 -27.98 -9.84
C LEU A 4 24.77 -29.44 -9.44
N TRP A 5 24.23 -30.39 -10.21
CA TRP A 5 24.47 -31.82 -10.05
C TRP A 5 24.69 -32.51 -11.41
N PRO A 6 25.95 -32.67 -11.86
CA PRO A 6 26.25 -33.26 -13.16
C PRO A 6 25.89 -34.76 -13.25
N GLU A 7 25.80 -35.45 -12.11
CA GLU A 7 25.50 -36.88 -12.02
C GLU A 7 24.02 -37.19 -11.74
N GLY A 8 23.16 -36.15 -11.75
CA GLY A 8 21.73 -36.27 -11.44
C GLY A 8 21.34 -35.67 -10.09
N ILE A 9 20.03 -35.42 -9.92
CA ILE A 9 19.49 -34.67 -8.79
C ILE A 9 19.68 -35.42 -7.46
N LYS A 10 20.30 -34.77 -6.48
CA LYS A 10 20.44 -35.29 -5.12
C LYS A 10 19.22 -34.90 -4.30
N HIS A 11 18.11 -35.61 -4.47
CA HIS A 11 16.82 -35.30 -3.86
C HIS A 11 16.89 -35.08 -2.33
N ASP A 12 17.63 -35.93 -1.62
CA ASP A 12 17.81 -35.84 -0.18
C ASP A 12 18.58 -34.60 0.30
N ASN A 13 19.25 -33.89 -0.62
CA ASN A 13 20.00 -32.67 -0.31
C ASN A 13 19.17 -31.40 -0.56
N VAL A 14 17.94 -31.53 -1.05
CA VAL A 14 16.99 -30.41 -1.17
C VAL A 14 16.22 -30.31 0.15
N LEU A 15 16.59 -29.32 0.96
CA LEU A 15 16.10 -29.21 2.34
C LEU A 15 15.04 -28.11 2.52
N ILE A 16 15.08 -27.04 1.73
CA ILE A 16 14.25 -25.85 1.97
C ILE A 16 13.56 -25.42 0.68
N PHE A 17 12.26 -25.22 0.76
CA PHE A 17 11.43 -24.61 -0.27
C PHE A 17 10.94 -23.25 0.24
N VAL A 18 11.58 -22.15 -0.20
CA VAL A 18 11.26 -20.79 0.26
C VAL A 18 10.30 -20.11 -0.71
N PHE A 19 9.03 -19.96 -0.33
CA PHE A 19 8.01 -19.33 -1.17
C PHE A 19 7.00 -18.54 -0.35
N ASP A 20 6.14 -17.76 -1.02
CA ASP A 20 5.01 -17.14 -0.34
C ASP A 20 4.07 -18.20 0.27
N ALA A 21 3.29 -17.81 1.27
CA ALA A 21 2.33 -18.72 1.90
C ALA A 21 0.97 -18.73 1.18
N ALA A 22 0.91 -18.35 -0.11
CA ALA A 22 -0.34 -18.40 -0.85
C ALA A 22 -0.86 -19.85 -0.91
N PRO A 23 -2.19 -20.06 -0.87
CA PRO A 23 -2.75 -21.41 -0.81
C PRO A 23 -2.27 -22.34 -1.93
N TYR A 24 -2.05 -21.80 -3.13
CA TYR A 24 -1.54 -22.58 -4.27
C TYR A 24 -0.06 -22.94 -4.11
N MET A 25 0.77 -22.06 -3.53
CA MET A 25 2.19 -22.35 -3.25
C MET A 25 2.35 -23.36 -2.14
N VAL A 26 1.50 -23.30 -1.11
CA VAL A 26 1.45 -24.33 -0.06
C VAL A 26 1.03 -25.68 -0.66
N LYS A 27 0.04 -25.70 -1.56
CA LYS A 27 -0.39 -26.92 -2.25
C LYS A 27 0.73 -27.49 -3.13
N ALA A 28 1.38 -26.64 -3.94
CA ALA A 28 2.51 -27.03 -4.77
C ALA A 28 3.69 -27.54 -3.92
N GLY A 29 4.02 -26.85 -2.83
CA GLY A 29 5.07 -27.26 -1.90
C GLY A 29 4.81 -28.64 -1.32
N ARG A 30 3.56 -28.94 -0.90
CA ARG A 30 3.18 -30.29 -0.45
C ARG A 30 3.37 -31.35 -1.53
N SER A 31 2.99 -31.05 -2.77
CA SER A 31 3.22 -31.96 -3.91
C SER A 31 4.70 -32.13 -4.24
N ILE A 32 5.54 -31.12 -4.03
CA ILE A 32 6.99 -31.21 -4.25
C ILE A 32 7.66 -31.99 -3.12
N CYS A 33 7.21 -31.84 -1.86
CA CYS A 33 7.72 -32.61 -0.72
C CYS A 33 7.58 -34.13 -0.90
N THR A 34 6.66 -34.63 -1.74
CA THR A 34 6.60 -36.07 -2.04
C THR A 34 7.79 -36.56 -2.86
N LEU A 35 8.41 -35.68 -3.67
CA LEU A 35 9.61 -35.95 -4.46
C LEU A 35 10.91 -35.66 -3.69
N TYR A 36 10.81 -34.87 -2.61
CA TYR A 36 11.93 -34.43 -1.78
C TYR A 36 11.54 -34.59 -0.31
N SER A 37 11.68 -35.81 0.20
CA SER A 37 11.15 -36.23 1.52
C SER A 37 11.71 -35.44 2.72
N LYS A 38 12.94 -34.89 2.59
CA LYS A 38 13.61 -34.07 3.60
C LYS A 38 13.32 -32.56 3.47
N MET A 39 12.59 -32.16 2.44
CA MET A 39 12.33 -30.76 2.14
C MET A 39 11.21 -30.20 3.01
N VAL A 40 11.44 -29.04 3.61
CA VAL A 40 10.43 -28.28 4.35
C VAL A 40 10.06 -27.00 3.60
N HIS A 41 8.76 -26.67 3.58
CA HIS A 41 8.29 -25.38 3.07
C HIS A 41 8.45 -24.31 4.15
N VAL A 42 9.14 -23.22 3.80
CA VAL A 42 9.35 -22.06 4.66
C VAL A 42 8.74 -20.84 3.97
N THR A 43 7.88 -20.13 4.69
CA THR A 43 7.32 -18.87 4.19
C THR A 43 8.44 -17.86 3.99
N CYS A 44 8.48 -17.22 2.83
CA CYS A 44 9.48 -16.21 2.53
C CYS A 44 9.35 -15.03 3.51
N VAL A 45 10.49 -14.51 3.96
CA VAL A 45 10.56 -13.41 4.93
C VAL A 45 9.77 -12.20 4.44
N ALA A 46 9.80 -11.92 3.15
CA ALA A 46 9.08 -10.79 2.57
C ALA A 46 7.55 -10.94 2.72
N HIS A 47 7.01 -12.15 2.57
CA HIS A 47 5.59 -12.42 2.83
C HIS A 47 5.27 -12.37 4.32
N ALA A 48 6.17 -12.84 5.19
CA ALA A 48 6.00 -12.70 6.65
C ALA A 48 5.91 -11.22 7.07
N ILE A 49 6.80 -10.37 6.56
CA ILE A 49 6.76 -8.92 6.79
C ILE A 49 5.45 -8.33 6.25
N HIS A 50 5.02 -8.73 5.05
CA HIS A 50 3.77 -8.24 4.48
C HIS A 50 2.57 -8.51 5.40
N ARG A 51 2.46 -9.72 5.96
CA ARG A 51 1.39 -10.07 6.91
C ARG A 51 1.43 -9.22 8.18
N VAL A 52 2.62 -8.94 8.70
CA VAL A 52 2.77 -8.02 9.86
C VAL A 52 2.26 -6.63 9.51
N VAL A 53 2.59 -6.12 8.31
CA VAL A 53 2.10 -4.82 7.84
C VAL A 53 0.59 -4.81 7.66
N GLU A 54 0.00 -5.88 7.11
CA GLU A 54 -1.45 -6.03 6.98
C GLU A 54 -2.15 -5.99 8.34
N GLU A 55 -1.59 -6.68 9.34
CA GLU A 55 -2.11 -6.67 10.71
C GLU A 55 -2.01 -5.29 11.36
N ILE A 56 -0.86 -4.61 11.26
CA ILE A 56 -0.74 -3.22 11.74
C ILE A 56 -1.79 -2.33 11.07
N SER A 57 -1.99 -2.50 9.76
CA SER A 57 -2.96 -1.72 8.99
C SER A 57 -4.39 -2.02 9.42
N SER A 58 -4.75 -3.28 9.67
CA SER A 58 -6.10 -3.68 10.09
C SER A 58 -6.50 -3.08 11.44
N ASN A 59 -5.52 -2.87 12.33
CA ASN A 59 -5.68 -2.25 13.64
C ASN A 59 -5.78 -0.71 13.58
N LEU A 60 -5.37 -0.06 12.49
CA LEU A 60 -5.38 1.40 12.31
C LEU A 60 -6.56 1.88 11.44
N GLN A 61 -7.77 1.39 11.71
CA GLN A 61 -8.94 1.63 10.87
C GLN A 61 -9.27 3.11 10.66
N ASP A 62 -9.16 3.93 11.71
CA ASP A 62 -9.49 5.36 11.62
C ASP A 62 -8.47 6.15 10.80
N VAL A 63 -7.19 5.79 10.91
CA VAL A 63 -6.12 6.34 10.07
C VAL A 63 -6.36 5.95 8.61
N ASN A 64 -6.71 4.69 8.34
CA ASN A 64 -7.04 4.23 6.99
C ASN A 64 -8.26 4.95 6.41
N LYS A 65 -9.31 5.17 7.21
CA LYS A 65 -10.48 5.96 6.81
C LYS A 65 -10.09 7.40 6.49
N LEU A 66 -9.30 8.04 7.35
CA LEU A 66 -8.81 9.40 7.14
C LEU A 66 -8.03 9.50 5.82
N ILE A 67 -7.06 8.61 5.60
CA ILE A 67 -6.26 8.56 4.37
C ILE A 67 -7.15 8.35 3.14
N SER A 68 -8.13 7.44 3.22
CA SER A 68 -9.09 7.18 2.14
C SER A 68 -9.95 8.41 1.83
N CYS A 69 -10.41 9.13 2.86
CA CYS A 69 -11.14 10.38 2.71
C CYS A 69 -10.28 11.47 2.07
N LEU A 70 -9.05 11.67 2.54
CA LEU A 70 -8.12 12.67 1.98
C LEU A 70 -7.78 12.36 0.53
N LYS A 71 -7.53 11.09 0.19
CA LYS A 71 -7.41 10.61 -1.20
C LYS A 71 -8.59 11.04 -2.06
N LYS A 72 -9.81 10.78 -1.62
CA LYS A 72 -11.03 11.16 -2.33
C LYS A 72 -11.19 12.67 -2.46
N THR A 73 -10.84 13.42 -1.42
CA THR A 73 -10.96 14.88 -1.42
C THR A 73 -10.01 15.51 -2.43
N PHE A 74 -8.72 15.12 -2.45
CA PHE A 74 -7.72 15.79 -3.28
C PHE A 74 -7.64 15.26 -4.71
N LEU A 75 -7.65 13.93 -4.90
CA LEU A 75 -7.34 13.31 -6.19
C LEU A 75 -8.54 13.22 -7.15
N LYS A 76 -9.78 13.41 -6.66
CA LYS A 76 -10.96 13.31 -7.52
C LYS A 76 -11.32 14.61 -8.26
N SER A 77 -10.57 15.70 -8.04
CA SER A 77 -10.84 17.00 -8.66
C SER A 77 -9.54 17.70 -9.07
N PRO A 78 -9.39 18.06 -10.36
CA PRO A 78 -8.24 18.82 -10.85
C PRO A 78 -8.05 20.15 -10.09
N TYR A 79 -9.14 20.84 -9.76
CA TYR A 79 -9.10 22.08 -8.97
C TYR A 79 -8.47 21.86 -7.60
N ARG A 80 -8.91 20.83 -6.86
CA ARG A 80 -8.40 20.53 -5.52
C ARG A 80 -6.95 20.07 -5.56
N THR A 81 -6.57 19.34 -6.61
CA THR A 81 -5.18 18.96 -6.89
C THR A 81 -4.31 20.19 -7.16
N GLN A 82 -4.80 21.16 -7.94
CA GLN A 82 -4.09 22.40 -8.23
C GLN A 82 -3.90 23.24 -6.96
N MET A 83 -4.95 23.39 -6.16
CA MET A 83 -4.86 24.13 -4.91
C MET A 83 -3.88 23.49 -3.92
N PHE A 84 -3.83 22.16 -3.85
CA PHE A 84 -2.81 21.46 -3.06
C PHE A 84 -1.41 21.82 -3.53
N LYS A 85 -1.13 21.79 -4.85
CA LYS A 85 0.18 22.18 -5.40
C LYS A 85 0.54 23.64 -5.09
N THR A 86 -0.44 24.54 -5.04
CA THR A 86 -0.23 25.96 -4.71
C THR A 86 0.07 26.17 -3.23
N LEU A 87 -0.66 25.51 -2.33
CA LEU A 87 -0.51 25.68 -0.87
C LEU A 87 0.64 24.88 -0.28
N ALA A 88 1.10 23.85 -0.99
CA ALA A 88 2.20 22.98 -0.60
C ALA A 88 3.22 22.86 -1.74
N PRO A 89 3.88 23.97 -2.15
CA PRO A 89 4.83 23.93 -3.24
C PRO A 89 6.01 23.04 -2.87
N GLY A 90 6.42 22.16 -3.79
CA GLY A 90 7.51 21.20 -3.58
C GLY A 90 7.10 19.89 -2.90
N ILE A 91 5.90 19.80 -2.32
CA ILE A 91 5.36 18.52 -1.83
C ILE A 91 4.74 17.79 -3.00
N ARG A 92 5.26 16.58 -3.28
CA ARG A 92 4.69 15.73 -4.33
C ARG A 92 3.27 15.35 -3.92
N LEU A 93 2.35 15.32 -4.87
CA LEU A 93 1.08 14.65 -4.65
C LEU A 93 1.36 13.22 -4.23
N GLN A 94 0.54 12.72 -3.33
CA GLN A 94 0.61 11.33 -2.88
C GLN A 94 0.83 10.38 -4.08
N PRO A 95 1.81 9.48 -4.00
CA PRO A 95 2.08 8.55 -5.09
C PRO A 95 0.82 7.72 -5.34
N GLU A 96 0.46 7.56 -6.62
CA GLU A 96 -0.58 6.60 -6.98
C GLU A 96 -0.16 5.23 -6.46
N PRO A 97 -1.05 4.50 -5.77
CA PRO A 97 -0.70 3.20 -5.24
C PRO A 97 -0.35 2.28 -6.41
N VAL A 98 0.92 1.84 -6.47
CA VAL A 98 1.33 0.79 -7.37
C VAL A 98 0.77 -0.51 -6.80
N ILE A 99 -0.20 -1.12 -7.48
CA ILE A 99 -0.95 -2.30 -7.02
C ILE A 99 -0.01 -3.44 -6.61
N THR A 100 1.20 -3.49 -7.17
CA THR A 100 2.20 -4.54 -6.92
C THR A 100 3.16 -4.25 -5.75
N GLN A 101 3.07 -3.11 -5.06
CA GLN A 101 4.07 -2.72 -4.06
C GLN A 101 3.59 -2.98 -2.61
N TRP A 102 4.22 -3.97 -1.96
CA TRP A 102 4.06 -4.24 -0.53
C TRP A 102 4.46 -3.02 0.31
N GLY A 103 3.71 -2.75 1.40
CA GLY A 103 4.00 -1.61 2.29
C GLY A 103 3.35 -0.28 1.88
N THR A 104 2.53 -0.25 0.82
CA THR A 104 1.83 0.97 0.36
C THR A 104 1.00 1.64 1.47
N CYS A 105 0.41 0.87 2.39
CA CYS A 105 -0.31 1.44 3.55
C CYS A 105 0.63 2.25 4.45
N LEU A 106 1.77 1.69 4.86
CA LEU A 106 2.74 2.39 5.72
C LEU A 106 3.34 3.62 5.03
N ASN A 107 3.64 3.54 3.73
CA ASN A 107 4.12 4.69 2.97
C ASN A 107 3.09 5.82 2.94
N ALA A 108 1.80 5.50 2.80
CA ALA A 108 0.75 6.50 2.87
C ALA A 108 0.64 7.11 4.28
N VAL A 109 0.68 6.28 5.33
CA VAL A 109 0.67 6.77 6.72
C VAL A 109 1.85 7.72 6.96
N ASN A 110 3.06 7.33 6.56
CA ASN A 110 4.26 8.15 6.74
C ASN A 110 4.16 9.48 6.00
N TYR A 111 3.73 9.46 4.72
CA TYR A 111 3.51 10.66 3.93
C TYR A 111 2.52 11.63 4.59
N TYR A 112 1.37 11.12 5.05
CA TYR A 112 0.36 11.97 5.68
C TYR A 112 0.80 12.47 7.06
N CYS A 113 1.63 11.71 7.77
CA CYS A 113 2.24 12.15 9.02
C CYS A 113 3.23 13.29 8.79
N GLU A 114 4.17 13.13 7.84
CA GLU A 114 5.18 14.14 7.51
C GLU A 114 4.58 15.46 6.98
N HIS A 115 3.46 15.37 6.26
CA HIS A 115 2.83 16.52 5.61
C HIS A 115 1.50 16.94 6.23
N PHE A 116 1.20 16.47 7.44
CA PHE A 116 -0.10 16.67 8.09
C PHE A 116 -0.51 18.15 8.18
N SER A 117 0.45 19.03 8.50
CA SER A 117 0.21 20.47 8.64
C SER A 117 -0.26 21.12 7.33
N TYR A 118 0.36 20.76 6.21
CA TYR A 118 -0.03 21.24 4.87
C TYR A 118 -1.39 20.67 4.47
N VAL A 119 -1.56 19.36 4.63
CA VAL A 119 -2.83 18.68 4.35
C VAL A 119 -3.98 19.35 5.11
N LYS A 120 -3.80 19.63 6.41
CA LYS A 120 -4.79 20.35 7.23
C LYS A 120 -5.11 21.74 6.67
N LYS A 121 -4.10 22.52 6.27
CA LYS A 121 -4.31 23.84 5.64
C LYS A 121 -5.15 23.74 4.37
N VAL A 122 -4.85 22.78 3.49
CA VAL A 122 -5.62 22.61 2.24
C VAL A 122 -7.07 22.23 2.53
N VAL A 123 -7.34 21.36 3.50
CA VAL A 123 -8.72 21.01 3.90
C VAL A 123 -9.48 22.23 4.44
N ILE A 124 -8.83 23.08 5.24
CA ILE A 124 -9.46 24.29 5.78
C ILE A 124 -9.84 25.27 4.66
N GLU A 125 -8.93 25.51 3.70
CA GLU A 125 -9.22 26.41 2.58
C GLU A 125 -10.29 25.82 1.63
N LEU A 126 -10.28 24.50 1.36
CA LEU A 126 -11.36 23.84 0.63
C LEU A 126 -12.73 24.09 1.26
N ASN A 127 -12.83 23.92 2.58
CA ASN A 127 -14.09 24.14 3.29
C ASN A 127 -14.53 25.60 3.24
N ARG A 128 -13.60 26.56 3.29
CA ARG A 128 -13.91 27.98 3.16
C ARG A 128 -14.45 28.30 1.76
N ASP A 129 -13.83 27.78 0.71
CA ASP A 129 -14.27 27.96 -0.67
C ASP A 129 -15.66 27.34 -0.92
N ASP A 130 -15.91 26.13 -0.42
CA ASP A 130 -17.20 25.46 -0.53
C ASP A 130 -18.31 26.25 0.20
N LEU A 131 -18.01 26.85 1.36
CA LEU A 131 -18.96 27.71 2.08
C LEU A 131 -19.23 29.03 1.34
N THR A 132 -18.22 29.65 0.72
CA THR A 132 -18.40 30.92 -0.01
C THR A 132 -19.17 30.72 -1.32
N THR A 133 -18.91 29.63 -2.05
CA THR A 133 -19.64 29.27 -3.27
C THR A 133 -21.11 28.95 -2.99
N THR A 134 -21.40 28.24 -1.89
CA THR A 134 -22.78 27.95 -1.43
C THR A 134 -23.53 29.23 -1.03
N LYS A 135 -22.86 30.19 -0.39
CA LYS A 135 -23.48 31.49 -0.04
C LYS A 135 -23.78 32.34 -1.28
N LYS A 136 -22.86 32.39 -2.24
CA LYS A 136 -23.06 33.13 -3.49
C LYS A 136 -24.23 32.57 -4.29
N THR A 137 -24.32 31.25 -4.45
CA THR A 137 -25.44 30.61 -5.16
C THR A 137 -26.79 30.82 -4.49
N LYS A 138 -26.85 30.89 -3.15
CA LYS A 138 -28.09 31.26 -2.44
C LYS A 138 -28.44 32.75 -2.55
N GLY A 139 -27.47 33.63 -2.77
CA GLY A 139 -27.66 35.06 -2.96
C GLY A 139 -28.04 35.49 -4.38
N THR A 140 -27.93 34.59 -5.37
CA THR A 140 -28.32 34.84 -6.77
C THR A 140 -29.78 34.48 -7.08
N TYR A 141 -30.53 34.00 -6.09
CA TYR A 141 -31.98 33.75 -6.17
C TYR A 141 -32.72 34.69 -5.21
N VAL A 142 -32.61 35.99 -5.41
CA VAL A 142 -33.55 37.02 -4.90
C VAL A 142 -33.79 38.02 -6.02
#